data_AF-A0A1X0P602-F1
#
_entry.id   AF-A0A1X0P602-F1
#
_cell.length_a   1.000
_cell.length_b   1.000
_cell.length_c   1.000
_cell.angle_alpha   90.00
_cell.angle_beta   90.00
_cell.angle_gamma   90.00
#
_symmetry.space_group_name_H-M   'P 1'
#
loop_
_entity.id
_entity.type
_entity.pdbx_description
1 polymer ?
#
loop_
_entity_poly.entity_id
_entity_poly.type
_entity_poly.pdbx_seq_one_letter_code
_entity_poly.pdbx_strand_id
1 'polypeptide(L)'
;MSEAEVLLLSLEVEAAAVRNADLSRQLERLTDELACSTVHRLEKVETVSVGTQTEFDVLRDVSLDLDDLLFEMAEVMFRLYPTTPIDLSSREGDKCKRLEELSQRCLREMRSLRTAWETKLEGYNKFIEDLQKALGGYYRSLEGLQCQLRDKEVECATLSKENAQLLRQCAELEKQLKFVQKDAANANNKVEHLMQQTTDLEFERCRLLDRETVLANTLDSLRADCALGPWGDRTVFKSKALEKGRGNSHIPHREKETPTSGTDRGVSGGFSVQDVMWACQGSTVNRAFPEFCLPPEKVIDFGCKFNPST
;
A
#
# COMPACT_ATOMS: atom_id res chain seq x y z
N MET A 1 33.28 10.96 -12.26
CA MET A 1 32.59 11.59 -11.12
C MET A 1 31.42 12.37 -11.66
N SER A 2 30.24 12.20 -11.06
CA SER A 2 29.04 12.94 -11.43
C SER A 2 29.13 14.40 -10.96
N GLU A 3 28.44 15.33 -11.61
CA GLU A 3 28.38 16.75 -11.17
C GLU A 3 27.85 16.87 -9.73
N ALA A 4 27.00 15.93 -9.31
CA ALA A 4 26.51 15.82 -7.94
C ALA A 4 27.61 15.46 -6.93
N GLU A 5 28.56 14.59 -7.29
CA GLU A 5 29.72 14.24 -6.44
C GLU A 5 30.66 15.43 -6.26
N VAL A 6 30.84 16.27 -7.29
CA VAL A 6 31.69 17.47 -7.22
C VAL A 6 31.04 18.53 -6.31
N LEU A 7 29.72 18.73 -6.40
CA LEU A 7 28.99 19.63 -5.52
C LEU A 7 29.00 19.16 -4.06
N LEU A 8 28.83 17.85 -3.82
CA LEU A 8 28.90 17.29 -2.47
C LEU A 8 30.28 17.50 -1.84
N LEU A 9 31.35 17.23 -2.60
CA LEU A 9 32.72 17.45 -2.14
C LEU A 9 32.99 18.93 -1.82
N SER A 10 32.48 19.84 -2.66
CA SER A 10 32.61 21.28 -2.43
C SER A 10 31.92 21.72 -1.12
N LEU A 11 30.71 21.22 -0.87
CA LEU A 11 29.97 21.51 0.36
C LEU A 11 30.66 20.92 1.60
N GLU A 12 31.25 19.73 1.49
CA GLU A 12 32.02 19.12 2.58
C GLU A 12 33.28 19.93 2.92
N VAL A 13 34.00 20.42 1.91
CA VAL A 13 35.19 21.27 2.09
C VAL A 13 34.82 22.59 2.75
N GLU A 14 33.72 23.24 2.33
CA GLU A 14 33.23 24.46 2.97
C GLU A 14 32.80 24.22 4.42
N ALA A 15 32.06 23.13 4.70
CA ALA A 15 31.67 22.77 6.05
C ALA A 15 32.87 22.43 6.95
N ALA A 16 33.94 21.83 6.40
CA ALA A 16 35.18 21.61 7.11
C ALA A 16 35.92 22.92 7.40
N ALA A 17 35.95 23.86 6.46
CA ALA A 17 36.57 25.17 6.63
C ALA A 17 35.89 25.99 7.73
N VAL A 18 34.56 25.98 7.79
CA VAL A 18 33.78 26.66 8.84
C VAL A 18 34.08 26.07 10.23
N ARG A 19 34.13 24.74 10.34
CA ARG A 19 34.48 24.07 11.61
C ARG A 19 35.90 24.40 12.07
N ASN A 20 36.87 24.41 11.16
CA ASN A 20 38.25 24.79 11.49
C ASN A 20 38.36 26.26 11.94
N ALA A 21 37.63 27.16 11.29
CA ALA A 21 37.61 28.56 11.69
C ALA A 21 37.01 28.74 13.10
N ASP A 22 35.99 27.96 13.46
CA ASP A 22 35.39 28.03 14.79
C ASP A 22 36.31 27.46 15.88
N LEU A 23 36.96 26.33 15.61
CA LEU A 23 37.97 25.74 16.51
C LEU A 23 39.15 26.70 16.76
N SER A 24 39.63 27.40 15.72
CA SER A 24 40.69 28.40 15.89
C SER A 24 40.28 29.54 16.82
N ARG A 25 39.03 30.03 16.71
CA ARG A 25 38.51 31.06 17.63
C ARG A 25 38.37 30.56 19.05
N GLN A 26 37.98 29.29 19.24
CA GLN A 26 37.89 28.69 20.58
C GLN A 26 39.27 28.54 21.22
N LEU A 27 40.29 28.14 20.44
CA LEU A 27 41.68 28.08 20.92
C LEU A 27 42.22 29.46 21.28
N GLU A 28 41.93 30.49 20.49
CA GLU A 28 42.34 31.87 20.78
C GLU A 28 41.72 32.36 22.11
N ARG A 29 40.41 32.13 22.32
CA ARG A 29 39.73 32.45 23.59
C ARG A 29 40.34 31.71 24.79
N LEU A 30 40.59 30.41 24.67
CA LEU A 30 41.22 29.64 25.74
C LEU A 30 42.65 30.11 26.04
N THR A 31 43.37 30.56 25.02
CA THR A 31 44.72 31.11 25.16
C THR A 31 44.68 32.45 25.89
N ASP A 32 43.73 33.32 25.54
CA ASP A 32 43.51 34.60 26.23
C ASP A 32 43.05 34.40 27.68
N GLU A 33 42.15 33.44 27.94
CA GLU A 33 41.72 33.06 29.29
C GLU A 33 42.89 32.52 30.13
N LEU A 34 43.78 31.70 29.55
CA LEU A 34 45.02 31.25 30.19
C LEU A 34 45.99 32.39 30.47
N ALA A 35 46.11 33.35 29.56
CA ALA A 35 46.98 34.53 29.72
C ALA A 35 46.45 35.49 30.81
N CYS A 36 45.13 35.56 31.01
CA CYS A 36 44.50 36.34 32.08
C CYS A 36 44.40 35.59 33.41
N SER A 37 44.56 34.25 33.42
CA SER A 37 44.54 33.44 34.62
C SER A 37 45.86 33.57 35.39
N THR A 38 45.82 34.35 36.46
CA THR A 38 46.90 34.66 37.40
C THR A 38 47.33 33.48 38.27
N VAL A 39 47.51 32.29 37.68
CA VAL A 39 47.90 31.06 38.39
C VAL A 39 49.44 30.94 38.54
N HIS A 40 50.19 32.01 38.29
CA HIS A 40 51.63 32.09 38.60
C HIS A 40 51.96 33.21 39.60
N ARG A 41 51.14 33.36 40.64
CA ARG A 41 51.51 34.12 41.85
C ARG A 41 51.87 33.17 42.99
N LEU A 42 52.96 32.42 42.81
CA LEU A 42 53.61 31.69 43.90
C LEU A 42 54.47 32.69 44.69
N GLU A 43 53.81 33.64 45.37
CA GLU A 43 54.47 34.54 46.29
C GLU A 43 54.74 33.83 47.62
N LYS A 44 56.03 33.74 47.94
CA LYS A 44 56.63 33.53 49.25
C LYS A 44 55.68 33.88 50.41
N VAL A 45 55.40 32.91 51.27
CA VAL A 45 54.99 33.18 52.65
C VAL A 45 56.21 33.00 53.54
N GLU A 46 56.77 34.13 53.96
CA GLU A 46 57.75 34.26 55.03
C GLU A 46 57.14 33.84 56.38
N THR A 47 57.98 33.22 57.18
CA THR A 47 57.79 32.73 58.54
C THR A 47 57.48 33.85 59.55
N VAL A 48 56.41 33.73 60.35
CA VAL A 48 56.39 34.28 61.73
C VAL A 48 55.59 33.37 62.68
N SER A 49 56.25 32.95 63.75
CA SER A 49 55.77 32.15 64.87
C SER A 49 54.81 32.90 65.80
N VAL A 50 53.62 32.36 66.06
CA VAL A 50 52.81 32.65 67.26
C VAL A 50 52.19 31.34 67.72
N GLY A 51 52.77 30.72 68.76
CA GLY A 51 52.37 29.42 69.29
C GLY A 51 50.99 29.43 69.94
N THR A 52 50.26 28.34 69.74
CA THR A 52 48.98 27.93 70.36
C THR A 52 47.69 28.67 69.99
N GLN A 53 47.72 29.94 69.58
CA GLN A 53 46.50 30.64 69.14
C GLN A 53 46.22 30.44 67.64
N THR A 54 47.28 30.40 66.84
CA THR A 54 47.24 30.12 65.40
C THR A 54 46.73 28.70 65.08
N GLU A 55 47.09 27.70 65.89
CA GLU A 55 46.63 26.32 65.69
C GLU A 55 45.12 26.19 65.87
N PHE A 56 44.54 26.93 66.80
CA PHE A 56 43.10 26.94 67.06
C PHE A 56 42.31 27.64 65.93
N ASP A 57 42.87 28.73 65.40
CA ASP A 57 42.28 29.45 64.26
C ASP A 57 42.42 28.63 62.97
N VAL A 58 43.58 27.99 62.74
CA VAL A 58 43.79 27.09 61.59
C VAL A 58 42.84 25.89 61.61
N LEU A 59 42.63 25.24 62.77
CA LEU A 59 41.67 24.12 62.87
C LEU A 59 40.23 24.57 62.60
N ARG A 60 39.89 25.81 62.95
CA ARG A 60 38.57 26.39 62.69
C ARG A 60 38.40 26.71 61.20
N ASP A 61 39.39 27.31 60.57
CA ASP A 61 39.35 27.64 59.14
C ASP A 61 39.23 26.36 58.30
N VAL A 62 40.03 25.34 58.60
CA VAL A 62 39.93 24.03 57.93
C VAL A 62 38.56 23.37 58.14
N SER A 63 37.94 23.56 59.31
CA SER A 63 36.58 23.04 59.55
C SER A 63 35.52 23.77 58.72
N LEU A 64 35.67 25.08 58.48
CA LEU A 64 34.78 25.86 57.62
C LEU A 64 34.95 25.45 56.16
N ASP A 65 36.20 25.31 55.69
CA ASP A 65 36.50 24.85 54.33
C ASP A 65 35.88 23.46 54.04
N LEU A 66 35.90 22.56 55.04
CA LEU A 66 35.29 21.23 54.91
C LEU A 66 33.75 21.29 54.90
N ASP A 67 33.14 22.19 55.66
CA ASP A 67 31.69 22.41 55.66
C ASP A 67 31.22 23.04 54.35
N ASP A 68 31.97 24.01 53.80
CA ASP A 68 31.71 24.62 52.49
C ASP A 68 31.81 23.58 51.37
N LEU A 69 32.84 22.73 51.39
CA LEU A 69 32.99 21.64 50.43
C LEU A 69 31.83 20.62 50.52
N LEU A 70 31.39 20.27 51.74
CA LEU A 70 30.22 19.41 51.95
C LEU A 70 28.94 20.04 51.38
N PHE A 71 28.79 21.36 51.51
CA PHE A 71 27.66 22.09 50.94
C PHE A 71 27.68 22.08 49.40
N GLU A 72 28.83 22.35 48.79
CA GLU A 72 28.98 22.29 47.33
C GLU A 72 28.69 20.89 46.80
N MET A 73 29.19 19.84 47.46
CA MET A 73 28.88 18.46 47.11
C MET A 73 27.39 18.15 47.21
N ALA A 74 26.72 18.65 48.25
CA ALA A 74 25.29 18.47 48.44
C ALA A 74 24.51 19.14 47.31
N GLU A 75 24.92 20.34 46.88
CA GLU A 75 24.32 21.01 45.74
C GLU A 75 24.53 20.22 44.44
N VAL A 76 25.75 19.76 44.17
CA VAL A 76 26.04 18.98 42.96
C VAL A 76 25.27 17.66 42.97
N MET A 77 25.26 16.94 44.10
CA MET A 77 24.46 15.71 44.26
C MET A 77 22.98 15.97 44.05
N PHE A 78 22.43 17.05 44.60
CA PHE A 78 21.02 17.41 44.42
C PHE A 78 20.68 17.64 42.94
N ARG A 79 21.56 18.31 42.18
CA ARG A 79 21.38 18.51 40.74
C ARG A 79 21.50 17.20 39.94
N LEU A 80 22.32 16.25 40.41
CA LEU A 80 22.49 14.97 39.74
C LEU A 80 21.35 14.00 40.02
N TYR A 81 20.96 13.92 41.30
CA TYR A 81 19.97 13.04 41.89
C TYR A 81 19.23 13.76 43.02
N PRO A 82 18.05 14.35 42.77
CA PRO A 82 17.28 15.09 43.77
C PRO A 82 16.83 14.25 44.97
N THR A 83 16.95 12.92 44.90
CA THR A 83 16.41 11.95 45.86
C THR A 83 17.40 11.50 46.93
N THR A 84 18.68 11.84 46.81
CA THR A 84 19.71 11.48 47.81
C THR A 84 20.02 12.69 48.70
N PRO A 85 19.43 12.78 49.90
CA PRO A 85 19.76 13.85 50.83
C PRO A 85 21.16 13.61 51.41
N ILE A 86 22.04 14.61 51.29
CA ILE A 86 23.26 14.67 52.09
C ILE A 86 22.85 15.22 53.45
N ASP A 87 23.11 14.45 54.50
CA ASP A 87 22.95 14.94 55.86
C ASP A 87 23.95 16.09 56.06
N LEU A 88 23.47 17.25 56.47
CA LEU A 88 24.26 18.46 56.79
C LEU A 88 24.20 18.79 58.29
N SER A 89 23.67 17.89 59.12
CA SER A 89 23.53 18.16 60.56
C SER A 89 24.89 18.30 61.26
N SER A 90 25.01 19.37 62.07
CA SER A 90 26.16 19.69 62.92
C SER A 90 26.03 18.92 64.25
N ARG A 91 27.11 18.25 64.68
CA ARG A 91 27.15 17.53 65.97
C ARG A 91 28.04 18.29 66.97
N GLU A 92 27.49 18.65 68.12
CA GLU A 92 28.23 19.27 69.23
C GLU A 92 29.17 18.26 69.89
N GLY A 93 30.44 18.60 70.04
CA GLY A 93 31.46 17.72 70.59
C GLY A 93 32.89 18.26 70.54
N ASP A 94 33.82 17.46 71.09
CA ASP A 94 35.25 17.76 71.25
C ASP A 94 35.90 18.20 69.91
N LYS A 95 36.52 19.38 69.87
CA LYS A 95 36.88 20.07 68.61
C LYS A 95 37.84 19.27 67.72
N CYS A 96 38.78 18.53 68.30
CA CYS A 96 39.70 17.68 67.53
C CYS A 96 39.01 16.46 66.93
N LYS A 97 38.11 15.80 67.69
CA LYS A 97 37.32 14.66 67.16
C LYS A 97 36.35 15.12 66.08
N ARG A 98 35.82 16.33 66.19
CA ARG A 98 34.95 16.95 65.19
C ARG A 98 35.64 17.13 63.84
N LEU A 99 36.90 17.55 63.81
CA LEU A 99 37.62 17.72 62.54
C LEU A 99 37.90 16.37 61.84
N GLU A 100 38.30 15.35 62.59
CA GLU A 100 38.48 13.99 62.05
C GLU A 100 37.16 13.43 61.50
N GLU A 101 36.05 13.60 62.23
CA GLU A 101 34.71 13.18 61.78
C GLU A 101 34.25 13.93 60.52
N LEU A 102 34.46 15.26 60.44
CA LEU A 102 34.14 16.07 59.28
C LEU A 102 34.97 15.68 58.05
N SER A 103 36.27 15.48 58.22
CA SER A 103 37.15 15.05 57.12
C SER A 103 36.75 13.66 56.60
N GLN A 104 36.43 12.72 57.48
CA GLN A 104 35.94 11.39 57.08
C GLN A 104 34.57 11.44 56.41
N ARG A 105 33.69 12.36 56.84
CA ARG A 105 32.39 12.61 56.19
C ARG A 105 32.59 13.18 54.78
N CYS A 106 33.38 14.22 54.63
CA CYS A 106 33.70 14.82 53.34
C CYS A 106 34.29 13.78 52.37
N LEU A 107 35.21 12.92 52.83
CA LEU A 107 35.74 11.83 52.01
C LEU A 107 34.68 10.80 51.60
N ARG A 108 33.70 10.50 52.45
CA ARG A 108 32.59 9.59 52.11
C ARG A 108 31.66 10.22 51.07
N GLU A 109 31.30 11.49 51.25
CA GLU A 109 30.44 12.21 50.29
C GLU A 109 31.16 12.44 48.95
N MET A 110 32.47 12.74 48.93
CA MET A 110 33.29 12.77 47.69
C MET A 110 33.18 11.44 46.93
N ARG A 111 33.33 10.31 47.63
CA ARG A 111 33.25 8.99 47.01
C ARG A 111 31.83 8.70 46.51
N SER A 112 30.81 9.06 47.28
CA SER A 112 29.40 8.95 46.91
C SER A 112 29.10 9.75 45.63
N LEU A 113 29.51 11.01 45.61
CA LEU A 113 29.38 11.90 44.45
C LEU A 113 30.07 11.32 43.22
N ARG A 114 31.32 10.84 43.37
CA ARG A 114 32.03 10.17 42.29
C ARG A 114 31.26 8.97 41.74
N THR A 115 30.76 8.09 42.60
CA THR A 115 29.98 6.93 42.15
C THR A 115 28.68 7.35 41.45
N ALA A 116 28.00 8.39 41.95
CA ALA A 116 26.80 8.92 41.31
C ALA A 116 27.10 9.47 39.91
N TRP A 117 28.18 10.22 39.74
CA TRP A 117 28.65 10.68 38.43
C TRP A 117 28.97 9.53 37.48
N GLU A 118 29.73 8.53 37.93
CA GLU A 118 30.09 7.37 37.12
C GLU A 118 28.84 6.61 36.65
N THR A 119 27.85 6.41 37.53
CA THR A 119 26.58 5.76 37.16
C THR A 119 25.75 6.59 36.18
N LYS A 120 25.72 7.92 36.34
CA LYS A 120 24.99 8.81 35.42
C LYS A 120 25.64 8.85 34.05
N LEU A 121 26.97 8.90 34.00
CA LEU A 121 27.74 8.83 32.76
C LEU A 121 27.49 7.51 32.02
N GLU A 122 27.52 6.39 32.73
CA GLU A 122 27.20 5.07 32.17
C GLU A 122 25.77 5.02 31.62
N GLY A 123 24.81 5.60 32.35
CA GLY A 123 23.42 5.72 31.89
C GLY A 123 23.30 6.52 30.58
N TYR A 124 24.00 7.64 30.45
CA TYR A 124 24.02 8.42 29.22
C TYR A 124 24.71 7.69 28.07
N ASN A 125 25.83 6.99 28.32
CA ASN A 125 26.50 6.19 27.30
C ASN A 125 25.55 5.12 26.75
N LYS A 126 24.87 4.39 27.64
CA LYS A 126 23.89 3.37 27.25
C LYS A 126 22.72 3.98 26.46
N PHE A 127 22.21 5.13 26.89
CA PHE A 127 21.16 5.84 26.16
C PHE A 127 21.61 6.25 24.75
N ILE A 128 22.84 6.75 24.61
CA ILE A 128 23.42 7.09 23.30
C ILE A 128 23.55 5.85 22.42
N GLU A 129 24.05 4.72 22.96
CA GLU A 129 24.14 3.46 22.21
C GLU A 129 22.77 2.97 21.73
N ASP A 130 21.76 3.04 22.59
CA ASP A 130 20.40 2.60 22.27
C ASP A 130 19.78 3.50 21.19
N LEU A 131 20.01 4.81 21.25
CA LEU A 131 19.62 5.74 20.19
C LEU A 131 20.33 5.44 18.86
N GLN A 132 21.63 5.17 18.88
CA GLN A 132 22.39 4.80 17.69
C GLN A 132 21.88 3.49 17.07
N LYS A 133 21.57 2.49 17.90
CA LYS A 133 20.96 1.22 17.45
C LYS A 133 19.58 1.45 16.85
N ALA A 134 18.74 2.26 17.49
CA ALA A 134 17.41 2.60 16.99
C ALA A 134 17.47 3.33 15.64
N LEU A 135 18.38 4.30 15.52
CA LEU A 135 18.62 5.02 14.27
C LEU A 135 19.09 4.08 13.15
N GLY A 136 20.04 3.18 13.45
CA GLY A 136 20.47 2.15 12.50
C GLY A 136 19.37 1.15 12.13
N GLY A 137 18.43 0.87 13.04
CA GLY A 137 17.22 0.09 12.73
C GLY A 137 16.27 0.83 11.79
N TYR A 138 16.04 2.13 12.04
CA TYR A 138 15.21 2.99 11.21
C TYR A 138 15.70 3.05 9.76
N TYR A 139 17.00 3.31 9.54
CA TYR A 139 17.56 3.37 8.18
C TYR A 139 17.45 2.04 7.43
N ARG A 140 17.71 0.91 8.09
CA ARG A 140 17.52 -0.42 7.47
C ARG A 140 16.06 -0.69 7.11
N SER A 141 15.12 -0.26 7.95
CA SER A 141 13.70 -0.34 7.64
C SER A 141 13.32 0.52 6.43
N LEU A 142 13.89 1.72 6.33
CA LEU A 142 13.64 2.64 5.23
C LEU A 142 14.20 2.09 3.90
N GLU A 143 15.39 1.50 3.91
CA GLU A 143 15.95 0.79 2.75
C GLU A 143 15.05 -0.38 2.31
N GLY A 144 14.55 -1.17 3.27
CA GLY A 144 13.61 -2.26 3.00
C GLY A 144 12.32 -1.78 2.33
N LEU A 145 11.73 -0.69 2.83
CA LEU A 145 10.54 -0.07 2.23
C LEU A 145 10.83 0.47 0.82
N GLN A 146 12.00 1.06 0.60
CA GLN A 146 12.39 1.57 -0.72
C GLN A 146 12.58 0.45 -1.74
N CYS A 147 13.07 -0.72 -1.32
CA CYS A 147 13.12 -1.91 -2.17
C CYS A 147 11.71 -2.41 -2.51
N GLN A 148 10.82 -2.53 -1.52
CA GLN A 148 9.43 -2.93 -1.75
C GLN A 148 8.69 -1.99 -2.70
N LEU A 149 8.92 -0.68 -2.58
CA LEU A 149 8.35 0.31 -3.50
C LEU A 149 8.80 0.06 -4.93
N ARG A 150 10.10 -0.17 -5.16
CA ARG A 150 10.65 -0.48 -6.48
C ARG A 150 10.06 -1.75 -7.07
N ASP A 151 9.90 -2.80 -6.25
CA ASP A 151 9.27 -4.05 -6.71
C ASP A 151 7.82 -3.82 -7.14
N LYS A 152 7.07 -3.00 -6.38
CA LYS A 152 5.69 -2.63 -6.73
C LYS A 152 5.59 -1.74 -7.97
N GLU A 153 6.53 -0.84 -8.19
CA GLU A 153 6.59 -0.05 -9.42
C GLU A 153 6.81 -0.95 -10.65
N VAL A 154 7.68 -1.96 -10.53
CA VAL A 154 7.91 -2.95 -11.59
C VAL A 154 6.64 -3.77 -11.86
N GLU A 155 5.97 -4.26 -10.81
CA GLU A 155 4.71 -5.01 -10.93
C GLU A 155 3.61 -4.17 -11.61
N CYS A 156 3.47 -2.90 -11.23
CA CYS A 156 2.53 -1.98 -11.90
C CYS A 156 2.88 -1.79 -13.38
N ALA A 157 4.16 -1.66 -13.72
CA ALA A 157 4.60 -1.51 -15.10
C ALA A 157 4.32 -2.77 -15.94
N THR A 158 4.46 -3.97 -15.38
CA THR A 158 4.13 -5.23 -16.07
C THR A 158 2.62 -5.34 -16.29
N LEU A 159 1.82 -5.10 -15.24
CA LEU A 159 0.35 -5.16 -15.35
C LEU A 159 -0.20 -4.13 -16.34
N SER A 160 0.38 -2.92 -16.38
CA SER A 160 0.00 -1.90 -17.36
C SER A 160 0.27 -2.35 -18.81
N LYS A 161 1.41 -3.01 -19.05
CA LYS A 161 1.72 -3.59 -20.38
C LYS A 161 0.75 -4.70 -20.77
N GLU A 162 0.45 -5.60 -19.84
CA GLU A 162 -0.51 -6.70 -20.05
C GLU A 162 -1.91 -6.15 -20.35
N ASN A 163 -2.37 -5.16 -19.59
CA ASN A 163 -3.66 -4.51 -19.82
C ASN A 163 -3.72 -3.84 -21.21
N ALA A 164 -2.66 -3.12 -21.60
CA ALA A 164 -2.57 -2.55 -22.94
C ALA A 164 -2.57 -3.62 -24.05
N GLN A 165 -2.00 -4.80 -23.80
CA GLN A 165 -2.07 -5.92 -24.74
C GLN A 165 -3.49 -6.50 -24.84
N LEU A 166 -4.15 -6.72 -23.71
CA LEU A 166 -5.54 -7.20 -23.66
C LEU A 166 -6.49 -6.24 -24.37
N LEU A 167 -6.37 -4.93 -24.15
CA LEU A 167 -7.17 -3.93 -24.85
C LEU A 167 -7.02 -4.01 -26.37
N ARG A 168 -5.79 -4.23 -26.87
CA ARG A 168 -5.55 -4.43 -28.31
C ARG A 168 -6.21 -5.71 -28.82
N GLN A 169 -6.17 -6.79 -28.05
CA GLN A 169 -6.83 -8.05 -28.40
C GLN A 169 -8.36 -7.89 -28.43
N CYS A 170 -8.95 -7.22 -27.45
CA CYS A 170 -10.38 -6.91 -27.44
C CYS A 170 -10.79 -6.10 -28.68
N ALA A 171 -10.04 -5.03 -29.00
CA ALA A 171 -10.32 -4.21 -30.18
C ALA A 171 -10.22 -4.99 -31.49
N GLU A 172 -9.31 -5.97 -31.58
CA GLU A 172 -9.19 -6.85 -32.75
C GLU A 172 -10.36 -7.82 -32.85
N LEU A 173 -10.75 -8.46 -31.74
CA LEU A 173 -11.92 -9.34 -31.70
C LEU A 173 -13.21 -8.58 -32.04
N GLU A 174 -13.37 -7.34 -31.59
CA GLU A 174 -14.50 -6.49 -31.97
C GLU A 174 -14.54 -6.21 -33.48
N LYS A 175 -13.38 -5.99 -34.13
CA LYS A 175 -13.31 -5.83 -35.59
C LYS A 175 -13.70 -7.11 -36.31
N GLN A 176 -13.20 -8.26 -35.86
CA GLN A 176 -13.54 -9.57 -36.42
C GLN A 176 -15.04 -9.85 -36.30
N LEU A 177 -15.63 -9.54 -35.14
CA LEU A 177 -17.07 -9.68 -34.92
C LEU A 177 -17.88 -8.80 -35.88
N LYS A 178 -17.48 -7.53 -36.10
CA LYS A 178 -18.12 -6.65 -37.09
C LYS A 178 -18.02 -7.19 -38.52
N PHE A 179 -16.88 -7.78 -38.87
CA PHE A 179 -16.69 -8.41 -40.18
C PHE A 179 -17.64 -9.59 -40.37
N VAL A 180 -17.69 -10.51 -39.40
CA VAL A 180 -18.61 -11.66 -39.43
C VAL A 180 -20.08 -11.23 -39.47
N GLN A 181 -20.47 -10.19 -38.72
CA GLN A 181 -21.82 -9.64 -38.78
C GLN A 181 -22.17 -9.10 -40.17
N LYS A 182 -21.22 -8.41 -40.83
CA LYS A 182 -21.41 -7.91 -42.19
C LYS A 182 -21.55 -9.05 -43.20
N ASP A 183 -20.72 -10.09 -43.07
CA ASP A 183 -20.79 -11.28 -43.92
C ASP A 183 -22.12 -12.04 -43.73
N ALA A 184 -22.58 -12.15 -42.49
CA ALA A 184 -23.88 -12.74 -42.18
C ALA A 184 -25.03 -11.93 -42.80
N ALA A 185 -24.99 -10.59 -42.72
CA ALA A 185 -25.99 -9.72 -43.36
C ALA A 185 -25.98 -9.86 -44.89
N ASN A 186 -24.80 -9.91 -45.51
CA ASN A 186 -24.66 -10.14 -46.95
C ASN A 186 -25.20 -11.52 -47.37
N ALA A 187 -24.92 -12.57 -46.58
CA ALA A 187 -25.45 -13.90 -46.80
C ALA A 187 -26.98 -13.91 -46.68
N ASN A 188 -27.54 -13.23 -45.68
CA ASN A 188 -28.99 -13.12 -45.51
C ASN A 188 -29.65 -12.43 -46.72
N ASN A 189 -29.09 -11.31 -47.19
CA ASN A 189 -29.58 -10.63 -48.40
C ASN A 189 -29.54 -11.54 -49.64
N LYS A 190 -28.50 -12.39 -49.75
CA LYS A 190 -28.39 -13.38 -50.83
C LYS A 190 -29.48 -14.46 -50.71
N VAL A 191 -29.77 -14.93 -49.49
CA VAL A 191 -30.86 -15.88 -49.24
C VAL A 191 -32.21 -15.25 -49.61
N GLU A 192 -32.48 -14.02 -49.19
CA GLU A 192 -33.71 -13.29 -49.55
C GLU A 192 -33.88 -13.16 -51.07
N HIS A 193 -32.81 -12.81 -51.79
CA HIS A 193 -32.82 -12.76 -53.25
C HIS A 193 -33.11 -14.12 -53.88
N LEU A 194 -32.48 -15.19 -53.39
CA LEU A 194 -32.73 -16.55 -53.90
C LEU A 194 -34.18 -17.00 -53.61
N MET A 195 -34.73 -16.64 -52.45
CA MET A 195 -36.14 -16.91 -52.14
C MET A 195 -37.07 -16.18 -53.12
N GLN A 196 -36.81 -14.89 -53.41
CA GLN A 196 -37.61 -14.14 -54.38
C GLN A 196 -37.53 -14.76 -55.78
N GLN A 197 -36.34 -15.15 -56.23
CA GLN A 197 -36.17 -15.85 -57.50
C GLN A 197 -36.95 -17.18 -57.54
N THR A 198 -36.97 -17.90 -56.42
CA THR A 198 -37.74 -19.15 -56.30
C THR A 198 -39.24 -18.87 -56.44
N THR A 199 -39.76 -17.83 -55.77
CA THR A 199 -41.17 -17.45 -55.90
C THR A 199 -41.54 -16.99 -57.31
N ASP A 200 -40.66 -16.27 -58.00
CA ASP A 200 -40.89 -15.83 -59.37
C ASP A 200 -40.94 -17.02 -60.34
N LEU A 201 -40.03 -17.99 -60.17
CA LEU A 201 -40.01 -19.23 -60.97
C LEU A 201 -41.23 -20.11 -60.67
N GLU A 202 -41.69 -20.19 -59.43
CA GLU A 202 -42.93 -20.87 -59.06
C GLU A 202 -44.15 -20.23 -59.73
N PHE A 203 -44.20 -18.89 -59.76
CA PHE A 203 -45.25 -18.15 -60.45
C PHE A 203 -45.23 -18.43 -61.96
N GLU A 204 -44.06 -18.41 -62.60
CA GLU A 204 -43.92 -18.76 -64.02
C GLU A 204 -44.35 -20.19 -64.30
N ARG A 205 -44.00 -21.14 -63.43
CA ARG A 205 -44.44 -22.53 -63.52
C ARG A 205 -45.96 -22.64 -63.48
N CYS A 206 -46.63 -21.98 -62.52
CA CYS A 206 -48.09 -21.95 -62.44
C CYS A 206 -48.71 -21.37 -63.70
N ARG A 207 -48.20 -20.25 -64.21
CA ARG A 207 -48.66 -19.63 -65.46
C ARG A 207 -48.54 -20.57 -66.67
N LEU A 208 -47.44 -21.33 -66.75
CA LEU A 208 -47.24 -22.31 -67.82
C LEU A 208 -48.21 -23.49 -67.70
N LEU A 209 -48.46 -23.99 -66.48
CA LEU A 209 -49.45 -25.03 -66.22
C LEU A 209 -50.87 -24.55 -66.60
N ASP A 210 -51.26 -23.33 -66.23
CA ASP A 210 -52.54 -22.75 -66.64
C ASP A 210 -52.66 -22.71 -68.17
N ARG A 211 -51.61 -22.27 -68.87
CA ARG A 211 -51.57 -22.26 -70.34
C ARG A 211 -51.68 -23.67 -70.93
N GLU A 212 -51.00 -24.65 -70.34
CA GLU A 212 -51.09 -26.05 -70.75
C GLU A 212 -52.52 -26.57 -70.59
N THR A 213 -53.19 -26.30 -69.47
CA THR A 213 -54.59 -26.71 -69.26
C THR A 213 -55.54 -26.08 -70.26
N VAL A 214 -55.35 -24.79 -70.59
CA VAL A 214 -56.13 -24.12 -71.64
C VAL A 214 -55.91 -24.79 -72.99
N LEU A 215 -54.65 -25.06 -73.37
CA LEU A 215 -54.34 -25.74 -74.63
C LEU A 215 -54.92 -27.16 -74.68
N ALA A 216 -54.83 -27.92 -73.59
CA ALA A 216 -55.43 -29.25 -73.47
C ALA A 216 -56.96 -29.18 -73.66
N ASN A 217 -57.64 -28.25 -72.98
CA ASN A 217 -59.07 -28.03 -73.13
C ASN A 217 -59.45 -27.65 -74.58
N THR A 218 -58.65 -26.79 -75.24
CA THR A 218 -58.90 -26.43 -76.64
C THR A 218 -58.72 -27.63 -77.58
N LEU A 219 -57.71 -28.47 -77.36
CA LEU A 219 -57.51 -29.70 -78.12
C LEU A 219 -58.68 -30.67 -77.93
N ASP A 220 -59.16 -30.85 -76.70
CA ASP A 220 -60.30 -31.72 -76.43
C ASP A 220 -61.59 -31.19 -77.05
N SER A 221 -61.78 -29.86 -77.06
CA SER A 221 -62.91 -29.21 -77.75
C SER A 221 -62.84 -29.46 -79.26
N LEU A 222 -61.67 -29.25 -79.87
CA LEU A 222 -61.46 -29.53 -81.30
C LEU A 222 -61.65 -31.03 -81.64
N ARG A 223 -61.20 -31.94 -80.77
CA ARG A 223 -61.46 -33.38 -80.93
C ARG A 223 -62.95 -33.71 -80.86
N ALA A 224 -63.68 -33.08 -79.93
CA ALA A 224 -65.12 -33.25 -79.82
C ALA A 224 -65.85 -32.71 -81.07
N ASP A 225 -65.46 -31.54 -81.57
CA ASP A 225 -66.00 -30.97 -82.81
C ASP A 225 -65.73 -31.87 -84.03
N CYS A 226 -64.53 -32.44 -84.14
CA CYS A 226 -64.21 -33.44 -85.17
C CYS A 226 -65.06 -34.72 -85.04
N ALA A 227 -65.35 -35.17 -83.82
CA ALA A 227 -66.22 -36.32 -83.58
C ALA A 227 -67.70 -36.03 -83.92
N LEU A 228 -68.11 -34.75 -83.88
CA LEU A 228 -69.46 -34.26 -84.19
C LEU A 228 -69.59 -33.71 -85.63
N GLY A 229 -68.55 -33.84 -86.46
CA GLY A 229 -68.55 -33.37 -87.85
C GLY A 229 -69.71 -33.95 -88.68
N PRO A 230 -70.10 -33.25 -89.78
CA PRO A 230 -71.39 -33.40 -90.47
C PRO A 230 -71.59 -34.71 -91.26
N TRP A 231 -70.74 -35.71 -91.04
CA TRP A 231 -70.75 -37.01 -91.71
C TRP A 231 -71.24 -38.16 -90.81
N GLY A 232 -71.66 -37.86 -89.58
CA GLY A 232 -72.25 -38.84 -88.66
C GLY A 232 -73.73 -39.11 -88.94
N ASP A 233 -74.08 -39.63 -90.12
CA ASP A 233 -75.41 -40.18 -90.36
C ASP A 233 -75.48 -41.65 -89.87
N ARG A 234 -76.10 -41.78 -88.69
CA ARG A 234 -76.94 -42.87 -88.18
C ARG A 234 -76.50 -44.31 -88.43
N THR A 235 -76.12 -45.01 -87.35
CA THR A 235 -76.93 -46.14 -86.89
C THR A 235 -76.92 -46.29 -85.37
N VAL A 236 -78.13 -46.51 -84.86
CA VAL A 236 -78.50 -46.80 -83.48
C VAL A 236 -77.91 -48.15 -83.05
N PHE A 237 -77.26 -48.25 -81.89
CA PHE A 237 -77.36 -49.47 -81.07
C PHE A 237 -77.38 -49.17 -79.57
N LYS A 238 -78.42 -49.74 -78.96
CA LYS A 238 -78.75 -49.81 -77.54
C LYS A 238 -78.02 -51.04 -76.94
N SER A 239 -77.48 -50.94 -75.72
CA SER A 239 -77.53 -51.93 -74.60
C SER A 239 -76.38 -51.65 -73.62
N LYS A 240 -76.64 -51.14 -72.41
CA LYS A 240 -76.94 -51.83 -71.12
C LYS A 240 -75.74 -52.51 -70.44
N ALA A 241 -75.36 -51.89 -69.30
CA ALA A 241 -74.87 -52.44 -68.02
C ALA A 241 -73.64 -53.37 -67.99
N LEU A 242 -72.67 -53.10 -67.10
CA LEU A 242 -72.57 -53.69 -65.74
C LEU A 242 -71.18 -53.40 -65.10
N GLU A 243 -71.24 -53.02 -63.83
CA GLU A 243 -70.31 -53.19 -62.68
C GLU A 243 -68.80 -53.48 -62.78
N LYS A 244 -68.15 -53.00 -61.70
CA LYS A 244 -66.95 -53.48 -60.97
C LYS A 244 -65.60 -53.15 -61.61
N GLY A 245 -64.59 -52.68 -60.89
CA GLY A 245 -64.43 -52.52 -59.44
C GLY A 245 -62.93 -52.61 -59.10
N ARG A 246 -62.55 -52.01 -57.95
CA ARG A 246 -61.24 -52.12 -57.23
C ARG A 246 -60.02 -51.53 -57.96
N GLY A 247 -59.01 -50.98 -57.28
CA GLY A 247 -58.66 -50.96 -55.85
C GLY A 247 -57.70 -49.78 -55.57
N ASN A 248 -57.75 -49.23 -54.35
CA ASN A 248 -56.78 -49.44 -53.27
C ASN A 248 -55.33 -49.01 -53.58
N SER A 249 -54.84 -47.97 -52.88
CA SER A 249 -53.73 -48.06 -51.91
C SER A 249 -53.41 -46.65 -51.38
N HIS A 250 -53.66 -46.40 -50.10
CA HIS A 250 -52.66 -46.28 -49.01
C HIS A 250 -52.05 -44.87 -48.82
N ILE A 251 -52.58 -44.19 -47.80
CA ILE A 251 -51.88 -43.30 -46.84
C ILE A 251 -50.90 -44.20 -46.02
N PRO A 252 -49.70 -43.79 -45.49
CA PRO A 252 -49.42 -42.62 -44.63
C PRO A 252 -48.03 -41.95 -44.87
N HIS A 253 -47.68 -40.76 -44.34
CA HIS A 253 -47.31 -40.57 -42.94
C HIS A 253 -47.20 -39.10 -42.53
N ARG A 254 -47.65 -38.89 -41.29
CA ARG A 254 -47.48 -37.74 -40.42
C ARG A 254 -46.17 -37.96 -39.65
N GLU A 255 -45.34 -36.93 -39.52
CA GLU A 255 -44.46 -36.75 -38.36
C GLU A 255 -44.54 -35.28 -37.92
N LYS A 256 -45.33 -35.06 -36.87
CA LYS A 256 -45.06 -34.04 -35.87
C LYS A 256 -44.13 -34.70 -34.87
N GLU A 257 -42.92 -34.18 -34.72
CA GLU A 257 -42.18 -34.29 -33.47
C GLU A 257 -41.56 -32.92 -33.15
N THR A 258 -42.20 -32.23 -32.20
CA THR A 258 -41.48 -31.61 -31.08
C THR A 258 -41.74 -32.52 -29.89
N PRO A 259 -40.69 -32.83 -29.10
CA PRO A 259 -40.69 -32.43 -27.70
C PRO A 259 -39.31 -31.86 -27.30
N THR A 260 -39.26 -30.68 -26.68
CA THR A 260 -39.21 -30.47 -25.21
C THR A 260 -38.22 -31.33 -24.43
N SER A 261 -37.32 -30.58 -23.77
CA SER A 261 -36.80 -30.75 -22.41
C SER A 261 -35.79 -31.86 -22.08
N GLY A 262 -34.58 -31.39 -21.77
CA GLY A 262 -33.69 -31.85 -20.70
C GLY A 262 -32.57 -30.81 -20.66
N THR A 263 -32.47 -29.86 -19.73
CA THR A 263 -32.27 -30.01 -18.28
C THR A 263 -31.16 -31.00 -17.96
N ASP A 264 -29.92 -30.48 -17.91
CA ASP A 264 -28.99 -30.68 -16.79
C ASP A 264 -27.90 -29.60 -16.88
N ARG A 265 -27.88 -28.65 -15.94
CA ARG A 265 -27.04 -28.71 -14.73
C ARG A 265 -25.56 -28.99 -15.04
N GLY A 266 -24.88 -27.92 -15.43
CA GLY A 266 -23.45 -27.75 -15.18
C GLY A 266 -23.26 -26.51 -14.33
N VAL A 267 -23.20 -26.69 -13.01
CA VAL A 267 -22.75 -25.68 -12.05
C VAL A 267 -21.32 -25.28 -12.41
N SER A 268 -21.10 -24.01 -12.70
CA SER A 268 -19.79 -23.40 -12.48
C SER A 268 -19.99 -21.91 -12.20
N GLY A 269 -19.56 -21.51 -11.00
CA GLY A 269 -19.78 -20.19 -10.45
C GLY A 269 -19.11 -19.10 -11.28
N GLY A 270 -19.92 -18.15 -11.75
CA GLY A 270 -19.48 -16.83 -12.16
C GLY A 270 -20.00 -15.84 -11.15
N PHE A 271 -19.13 -15.36 -10.25
CA PHE A 271 -19.39 -14.15 -9.50
C PHE A 271 -19.65 -13.03 -10.50
N SER A 272 -20.83 -12.41 -10.39
CA SER A 272 -21.19 -11.30 -11.28
C SER A 272 -20.28 -10.10 -10.97
N VAL A 273 -19.80 -9.45 -12.02
CA VAL A 273 -18.99 -8.23 -11.98
C VAL A 273 -19.76 -7.05 -11.34
N GLN A 274 -21.06 -7.22 -11.05
CA GLN A 274 -21.87 -6.27 -10.30
C GLN A 274 -21.65 -6.31 -8.76
N ASP A 275 -21.10 -7.38 -8.18
CA ASP A 275 -20.93 -7.51 -6.73
C ASP A 275 -19.57 -7.02 -6.20
N VAL A 276 -18.64 -6.63 -7.06
CA VAL A 276 -17.32 -6.09 -6.67
C VAL A 276 -17.30 -4.55 -6.67
N MET A 277 -18.39 -3.90 -7.10
CA MET A 277 -18.45 -2.43 -7.25
C MET A 277 -19.06 -1.67 -6.06
N TRP A 278 -19.13 -2.29 -4.87
CA TRP A 278 -19.63 -1.65 -3.64
C TRP A 278 -18.62 -1.55 -2.48
N ALA A 279 -17.33 -1.86 -2.71
CA ALA A 279 -16.31 -1.76 -1.66
C ALA A 279 -15.56 -0.41 -1.60
N CYS A 280 -15.88 0.56 -2.46
CA CYS A 280 -15.14 1.85 -2.51
C CYS A 280 -16.03 3.10 -2.51
N GLN A 281 -17.28 3.01 -2.03
CA GLN A 281 -18.04 4.21 -1.69
C GLN A 281 -17.86 4.52 -0.21
N GLY A 282 -17.10 5.59 0.03
CA GLY A 282 -16.85 6.15 1.36
C GLY A 282 -18.14 6.39 2.13
N SER A 283 -18.22 5.79 3.30
CA SER A 283 -19.26 6.05 4.29
C SER A 283 -19.08 7.47 4.85
N THR A 284 -19.90 8.40 4.36
CA THR A 284 -20.07 9.75 4.91
C THR A 284 -21.16 9.78 5.98
N VAL A 285 -20.94 9.22 7.17
CA VAL A 285 -21.76 9.54 8.36
C VAL A 285 -20.94 9.41 9.66
N ASN A 286 -20.57 10.56 10.21
CA ASN A 286 -20.42 10.89 11.63
C ASN A 286 -19.95 9.79 12.62
N ARG A 287 -18.71 9.94 13.11
CA ARG A 287 -18.43 9.86 14.56
C ARG A 287 -17.17 10.66 14.89
N ALA A 288 -17.41 11.74 15.65
CA ALA A 288 -16.49 12.57 16.42
C ALA A 288 -15.01 12.13 16.48
N PHE A 289 -14.14 12.95 15.90
CA PHE A 289 -12.74 13.05 16.34
C PHE A 289 -12.71 13.86 17.64
N PRO A 290 -12.13 13.36 18.75
CA PRO A 290 -11.73 14.25 19.83
C PRO A 290 -10.43 14.95 19.40
N GLU A 291 -10.48 16.28 19.35
CA GLU A 291 -9.29 17.14 19.39
C GLU A 291 -8.43 16.73 20.60
N PHE A 292 -7.26 16.17 20.35
CA PHE A 292 -6.18 16.11 21.33
C PHE A 292 -4.93 16.72 20.71
N CYS A 293 -4.96 18.04 20.54
CA CYS A 293 -3.75 18.84 20.66
C CYS A 293 -3.39 18.88 22.15
N LEU A 294 -2.43 18.06 22.58
CA LEU A 294 -1.81 18.22 23.90
C LEU A 294 -0.69 19.26 23.81
N PRO A 295 -0.63 20.25 24.73
CA PRO A 295 0.48 21.19 24.80
C PRO A 295 1.79 20.50 25.24
N PRO A 296 2.96 21.02 24.86
CA PRO A 296 4.25 20.32 24.92
C PRO A 296 4.88 20.15 26.32
N GLU A 297 4.15 20.32 27.43
CA GLU A 297 4.78 20.37 28.76
C GLU A 297 4.59 19.13 29.66
N LYS A 298 3.94 18.05 29.20
CA LYS A 298 3.81 16.81 30.00
C LYS A 298 3.86 15.55 29.15
N VAL A 299 5.05 15.22 28.64
CA VAL A 299 5.36 13.85 28.19
C VAL A 299 5.92 13.11 29.40
N ILE A 300 5.05 12.38 30.10
CA ILE A 300 5.45 11.41 31.13
C ILE A 300 5.65 10.05 30.44
N ASP A 301 6.80 9.45 30.71
CA ASP A 301 7.25 8.14 30.27
C ASP A 301 6.16 7.06 30.31
N PHE A 302 5.78 6.53 29.15
CA PHE A 302 5.15 5.21 29.03
C PHE A 302 6.20 4.17 28.63
N GLY A 303 7.01 3.77 29.63
CA GLY A 303 7.87 2.61 29.54
C GLY A 303 7.08 1.31 29.64
N CYS A 304 7.30 0.45 28.64
CA CYS A 304 7.30 -1.02 28.67
C CYS A 304 6.49 -1.75 29.77
N LYS A 305 5.43 -2.44 29.34
CA LYS A 305 5.07 -3.75 29.93
C LYS A 305 5.29 -4.84 28.87
N PHE A 306 6.49 -5.40 28.89
CA PHE A 306 6.77 -6.72 28.35
C PHE A 306 6.41 -7.73 29.43
N ASN A 307 5.44 -8.62 29.16
CA ASN A 307 5.18 -9.79 29.98
C ASN A 307 6.03 -10.96 29.45
N PRO A 308 6.84 -11.63 30.30
CA PRO A 308 7.37 -12.95 29.99
C PRO A 308 6.63 -14.01 30.80
N SER A 309 5.81 -14.85 30.17
CA SER A 309 5.53 -16.25 30.57
C SER A 309 4.30 -16.81 29.85
N THR A 310 4.53 -17.66 28.83
CA THR A 310 4.15 -19.10 28.74
C THR A 310 4.50 -19.59 27.35
#